data_AF-A0A2J7RLL2-F1
#
_entry.id   AF-A0A2J7RLL2-F1
#
_cell.length_a   1.000
_cell.length_b   1.000
_cell.length_c   1.000
_cell.angle_alpha   90.00
_cell.angle_beta   90.00
_cell.angle_gamma   90.00
#
_symmetry.space_group_name_H-M   'P 1'
#
loop_
_entity.id
_entity.type
_entity.pdbx_description
1 polymer ?
#
loop_
_entity_poly.entity_id
_entity_poly.type
_entity_poly.pdbx_seq_one_letter_code
_entity_poly.pdbx_strand_id
1 'polypeptide(L)'
;MSVDWNSHEMSVWKQKARNEQQAYFNLPVAHQWANYGQSDYNNLRRNIGFAMFGLPREEPNKICDYTGYNKKELSCINTVFDVIKNYKQEYKNKEVICVRFIFVYAKIGDNDAEFYVIGVRKYVSRFRIENIFIDSCARVYKNWQDYLKNNKLPECALCYPRNGMYSAVNGQVQVEFGISPAGEISSKVLQGLDITGGVLGLGASGIAVASLFMPVAFPFILGQ
;
A
#
# COMPACT_ATOMS: atom_id res chain seq x y z
N MET A 1 -6.90 14.60 -16.86
CA MET A 1 -6.42 15.61 -15.93
C MET A 1 -5.00 15.95 -16.30
N SER A 2 -4.79 17.09 -16.94
CA SER A 2 -3.47 17.72 -16.92
C SER A 2 -3.28 18.31 -15.54
N VAL A 3 -2.47 17.67 -14.68
CA VAL A 3 -2.17 18.22 -13.36
C VAL A 3 -1.27 19.44 -13.53
N ASP A 4 -1.79 20.63 -13.21
CA ASP A 4 -0.96 21.83 -13.14
C ASP A 4 -0.20 21.86 -11.81
N TRP A 5 1.01 21.34 -11.84
CA TRP A 5 1.89 21.24 -10.68
C TRP A 5 2.30 22.60 -10.07
N ASN A 6 2.09 23.69 -10.80
CA ASN A 6 2.46 25.05 -10.39
C ASN A 6 1.26 25.87 -9.90
N SER A 7 0.04 25.31 -9.94
CA SER A 7 -1.14 25.99 -9.43
C SER A 7 -1.06 26.21 -7.92
N HIS A 8 -1.74 27.26 -7.43
CA HIS A 8 -1.82 27.55 -6.00
C HIS A 8 -2.41 26.35 -5.23
N GLU A 9 -3.46 25.74 -5.76
CA GLU A 9 -4.11 24.56 -5.20
C GLU A 9 -3.13 23.39 -5.04
N MET A 10 -2.33 23.10 -6.07
CA MET A 10 -1.35 22.02 -6.02
C MET A 10 -0.19 22.33 -5.07
N SER A 11 0.18 23.61 -4.92
CA SER A 11 1.17 24.01 -3.91
C SER A 11 0.65 23.76 -2.48
N VAL A 12 -0.61 24.11 -2.20
CA VAL A 12 -1.27 23.84 -0.92
C VAL A 12 -1.33 22.34 -0.65
N TRP A 13 -1.77 21.55 -1.64
CA TRP A 13 -1.83 20.10 -1.51
C TRP A 13 -0.45 19.47 -1.30
N LYS A 14 0.60 19.90 -2.02
CA LYS A 14 1.98 19.40 -1.82
C LYS A 14 2.48 19.61 -0.40
N GLN A 15 2.17 20.77 0.20
CA GLN A 15 2.54 21.04 1.59
C GLN A 15 1.79 20.12 2.56
N LYS A 16 0.48 19.95 2.36
CA LYS A 16 -0.33 19.01 3.15
C LYS A 16 0.21 17.58 3.03
N ALA A 17 0.43 17.11 1.81
CA ALA A 17 0.94 15.77 1.52
C ALA A 17 2.32 15.52 2.15
N ARG A 18 3.20 16.52 2.21
CA ARG A 18 4.49 16.41 2.93
C ARG A 18 4.29 16.25 4.43
N ASN A 19 3.35 16.99 5.03
CA ASN A 19 3.05 16.86 6.45
C ASN A 19 2.51 15.46 6.78
N GLU A 20 1.63 14.91 5.94
CA GLU A 20 1.13 13.53 6.10
C GLU A 20 2.26 12.50 5.97
N GLN A 21 3.14 12.66 4.98
CA GLN A 21 4.30 11.79 4.81
C GLN A 21 5.27 11.88 6.01
N GLN A 22 5.39 13.05 6.65
CA GLN A 22 6.17 13.22 7.87
C GLN A 22 5.52 12.50 9.05
N ALA A 23 4.19 12.57 9.17
CA ALA A 23 3.43 11.83 10.18
C ALA A 23 3.63 10.31 10.01
N TYR A 24 3.53 9.79 8.78
CA TYR A 24 3.81 8.39 8.50
C TYR A 24 5.25 8.00 8.81
N PHE A 25 6.24 8.83 8.45
CA PHE A 25 7.65 8.58 8.77
C PHE A 25 7.87 8.38 10.28
N ASN A 26 7.14 9.13 11.10
CA ASN A 26 7.20 9.05 12.56
C ASN A 26 6.50 7.79 13.13
N LEU A 27 5.72 7.05 12.31
CA LEU A 27 5.13 5.78 12.74
C LEU A 27 6.21 4.70 12.85
N PRO A 28 6.20 3.88 13.93
CA PRO A 28 7.15 2.77 14.07
C PRO A 28 7.15 1.77 12.91
N VAL A 29 6.01 1.60 12.23
CA VAL A 29 5.81 0.61 11.16
C VAL A 29 6.37 1.04 9.79
N ALA A 30 6.68 2.33 9.59
CA ALA A 30 6.92 2.89 8.26
C ALA A 30 8.40 2.88 7.84
N HIS A 31 9.33 3.17 8.75
CA HIS A 31 10.73 3.44 8.39
C HIS A 31 11.67 2.22 8.48
N GLN A 32 11.21 1.07 9.00
CA GLN A 32 12.07 -0.11 9.18
C GLN A 32 11.52 -1.37 8.53
N TRP A 33 12.44 -2.21 8.07
CA TRP A 33 12.13 -3.58 7.72
C TRP A 33 11.89 -4.39 8.99
N ALA A 34 10.67 -4.87 9.17
CA ALA A 34 10.28 -5.70 10.30
C ALA A 34 10.26 -7.18 9.89
N ASN A 35 10.80 -8.03 10.76
CA ASN A 35 10.77 -9.49 10.59
C ASN A 35 9.60 -10.07 11.39
N TYR A 36 8.89 -11.02 10.80
CA TYR A 36 7.79 -11.75 11.41
C TYR A 36 8.06 -13.25 11.30
N GLY A 37 8.26 -13.90 12.44
CA GLY A 37 8.25 -15.36 12.52
C GLY A 37 6.83 -15.90 12.49
N GLN A 38 6.67 -17.24 12.46
CA GLN A 38 5.34 -17.86 12.44
C GLN A 38 4.48 -17.44 13.65
N SER A 39 5.10 -17.28 14.82
CA SER A 39 4.45 -16.80 16.04
C SER A 39 3.92 -15.37 15.92
N ASP A 40 4.50 -14.55 15.02
CA ASP A 40 4.16 -13.13 14.87
C ASP A 40 3.13 -12.89 13.74
N TYR A 41 2.60 -13.94 13.12
CA TYR A 41 1.68 -13.80 11.98
C TYR A 41 0.40 -13.03 12.34
N ASN A 42 -0.07 -13.11 13.58
CA ASN A 42 -1.19 -12.30 14.03
C ASN A 42 -0.81 -10.81 14.11
N ASN A 43 0.41 -10.48 14.54
CA ASN A 43 0.91 -9.11 14.51
C ASN A 43 1.07 -8.58 13.08
N LEU A 44 1.54 -9.42 12.14
CA LEU A 44 1.60 -9.05 10.73
C LEU A 44 0.20 -8.75 10.16
N ARG A 45 -0.79 -9.62 10.42
CA ARG A 45 -2.19 -9.38 10.03
C ARG A 45 -2.74 -8.10 10.62
N ARG A 46 -2.45 -7.80 11.90
CA ARG A 46 -2.88 -6.56 12.55
C ARG A 46 -2.27 -5.32 11.89
N ASN A 47 -0.99 -5.37 11.51
CA ASN A 47 -0.34 -4.27 10.81
C ASN A 47 -0.86 -4.09 9.38
N ILE A 48 -1.18 -5.18 8.68
CA ILE A 48 -1.90 -5.14 7.39
C ILE A 48 -3.26 -4.48 7.58
N GLY A 49 -4.04 -4.93 8.56
CA GLY A 49 -5.34 -4.35 8.88
C GLY A 49 -5.26 -2.87 9.23
N PHE A 50 -4.23 -2.47 9.98
CA PHE A 50 -4.04 -1.07 10.36
C PHE A 50 -3.77 -0.21 9.12
N ALA A 51 -2.92 -0.71 8.22
CA ALA A 51 -2.64 -0.03 6.96
C ALA A 51 -3.86 0.01 6.02
N MET A 52 -4.77 -0.97 6.08
CA MET A 52 -5.97 -1.06 5.24
C MET A 52 -7.15 -0.24 5.75
N PHE A 53 -7.37 -0.25 7.07
CA PHE A 53 -8.64 0.13 7.68
C PHE A 53 -8.47 1.08 8.88
N GLY A 54 -7.24 1.41 9.26
CA GLY A 54 -6.96 2.15 10.48
C GLY A 54 -7.10 1.27 11.73
N LEU A 55 -7.37 1.90 12.89
CA LEU A 55 -7.48 1.16 14.15
C LEU A 55 -8.64 0.14 14.11
N PRO A 56 -8.45 -1.06 14.68
CA PRO A 56 -9.53 -2.04 14.81
C PRO A 56 -10.65 -1.47 15.69
N ARG A 57 -11.88 -1.89 15.42
CA ARG A 57 -13.07 -1.44 16.18
C ARG A 57 -13.26 -2.22 17.48
N GLU A 58 -12.65 -3.40 17.58
CA GLU A 58 -12.79 -4.33 18.70
C GLU A 58 -11.40 -4.77 19.19
N GLU A 59 -11.34 -5.20 20.44
CA GLU A 59 -10.13 -5.78 21.01
C GLU A 59 -9.80 -7.15 20.37
N PRO A 60 -8.51 -7.48 20.15
CA PRO A 60 -8.07 -8.78 19.65
C PRO A 60 -8.60 -9.94 20.47
N ASN A 61 -9.38 -10.81 19.84
CA ASN A 61 -9.92 -12.01 20.46
C ASN A 61 -10.09 -13.14 19.44
N LYS A 62 -10.43 -14.35 19.90
CA LYS A 62 -10.52 -15.54 19.04
C LYS A 62 -11.57 -15.42 17.92
N ILE A 63 -12.63 -14.61 18.11
CA ILE A 63 -13.71 -14.45 17.12
C ILE A 63 -13.23 -13.68 15.89
N CYS A 64 -12.30 -12.73 16.09
CA CYS A 64 -11.72 -11.89 15.04
C CYS A 64 -10.28 -12.31 14.65
N ASP A 65 -9.93 -13.59 14.83
CA ASP A 65 -8.59 -14.16 14.60
C ASP A 65 -7.47 -13.36 15.28
N TYR A 66 -7.76 -12.83 16.48
CA TYR A 66 -6.85 -11.99 17.28
C TYR A 66 -6.41 -10.72 16.55
N THR A 67 -7.24 -10.17 15.65
CA THR A 67 -6.92 -8.95 14.91
C THR A 67 -7.70 -7.71 15.35
N GLY A 68 -8.95 -7.89 15.79
CA GLY A 68 -9.88 -6.80 16.13
C GLY A 68 -10.70 -6.25 14.95
N TYR A 69 -10.51 -6.81 13.75
CA TYR A 69 -11.25 -6.41 12.55
C TYR A 69 -12.47 -7.32 12.32
N ASN A 70 -13.50 -6.77 11.67
CA ASN A 70 -14.70 -7.54 11.36
C ASN A 70 -14.44 -8.58 10.25
N LYS A 71 -15.39 -9.50 10.03
CA LYS A 71 -15.22 -10.61 9.07
C LYS A 71 -14.86 -10.16 7.64
N LYS A 72 -15.42 -9.04 7.16
CA LYS A 72 -15.14 -8.55 5.80
C LYS A 72 -13.73 -7.99 5.71
N GLU A 73 -13.35 -7.15 6.66
CA GLU A 73 -11.98 -6.60 6.77
C GLU A 73 -10.94 -7.72 6.91
N LEU A 74 -11.22 -8.71 7.76
CA LEU A 74 -10.35 -9.86 7.99
C LEU A 74 -10.14 -10.69 6.71
N SER A 75 -11.17 -10.85 5.87
CA SER A 75 -11.03 -11.49 4.56
C SER A 75 -10.03 -10.77 3.66
N CYS A 76 -10.09 -9.43 3.63
CA CYS A 76 -9.14 -8.61 2.86
C CYS A 76 -7.72 -8.72 3.42
N ILE A 77 -7.59 -8.65 4.75
CA ILE A 77 -6.30 -8.79 5.46
C ILE A 77 -5.66 -10.14 5.14
N ASN A 78 -6.44 -11.22 5.24
CA ASN A 78 -5.94 -12.57 4.99
C ASN A 78 -5.52 -12.75 3.53
N THR A 79 -6.25 -12.15 2.58
CA THR A 79 -5.88 -12.18 1.17
C THR A 79 -4.48 -11.57 0.93
N VAL A 80 -4.22 -10.38 1.47
CA VAL A 80 -2.91 -9.72 1.35
C VAL A 80 -1.83 -10.50 2.11
N PHE A 81 -2.16 -10.99 3.31
CA PHE A 81 -1.27 -11.79 4.13
C PHE A 81 -0.83 -13.09 3.42
N ASP A 82 -1.76 -13.80 2.79
CA ASP A 82 -1.47 -15.05 2.08
C ASP A 82 -0.55 -14.81 0.88
N VAL A 83 -0.74 -13.72 0.14
CA VAL A 83 0.20 -13.32 -0.93
C VAL A 83 1.59 -13.02 -0.34
N ILE A 84 1.70 -12.24 0.74
CA ILE A 84 2.99 -11.97 1.40
C ILE A 84 3.67 -13.27 1.83
N LYS A 85 2.90 -14.21 2.39
CA LYS A 85 3.38 -15.51 2.87
C LYS A 85 4.00 -16.37 1.76
N ASN A 86 3.59 -16.18 0.50
CA ASN A 86 4.19 -16.84 -0.66
C ASN A 86 5.57 -16.28 -1.05
N TYR A 87 5.98 -15.17 -0.45
CA TYR A 87 7.26 -14.51 -0.73
C TYR A 87 8.19 -14.46 0.50
N LYS A 88 8.11 -15.49 1.36
CA LYS A 88 9.03 -15.67 2.50
C LYS A 88 10.50 -15.70 2.08
N GLN A 89 11.41 -15.55 3.04
CA GLN A 89 12.85 -15.56 2.79
C GLN A 89 13.40 -16.98 2.54
N GLU A 90 13.01 -17.62 1.45
CA GLU A 90 13.29 -19.04 1.16
C GLU A 90 14.78 -19.44 1.30
N TYR A 91 15.71 -18.54 0.98
CA TYR A 91 17.15 -18.79 1.00
C TYR A 91 17.89 -18.30 2.25
N LYS A 92 17.23 -17.58 3.16
CA LYS A 92 17.84 -17.08 4.41
C LYS A 92 17.19 -17.71 5.64
N ASN A 93 15.88 -17.55 5.78
CA ASN A 93 15.09 -18.22 6.79
C ASN A 93 13.67 -18.42 6.25
N LYS A 94 13.35 -19.68 5.90
CA LYS A 94 12.09 -20.07 5.25
C LYS A 94 10.84 -19.75 6.06
N GLU A 95 10.97 -19.48 7.35
CA GLU A 95 9.85 -19.21 8.24
C GLU A 95 9.59 -17.72 8.45
N VAL A 96 10.59 -16.87 8.14
CA VAL A 96 10.55 -15.44 8.38
C VAL A 96 10.05 -14.68 7.15
N ILE A 97 9.10 -13.80 7.40
CA ILE A 97 8.63 -12.78 6.48
C ILE A 97 9.32 -11.47 6.86
N CYS A 98 9.85 -10.72 5.90
CA CYS A 98 10.38 -9.38 6.17
C CYS A 98 9.68 -8.35 5.29
N VAL A 99 8.99 -7.42 5.96
CA VAL A 99 8.16 -6.43 5.28
C VAL A 99 8.44 -5.02 5.79
N ARG A 100 8.01 -4.05 5.00
CA ARG A 100 7.88 -2.65 5.39
C ARG A 100 6.56 -2.10 4.86
N PHE A 101 6.00 -1.12 5.55
CA PHE A 101 4.77 -0.47 5.14
C PHE A 101 5.08 0.90 4.53
N ILE A 102 4.49 1.17 3.37
CA ILE A 102 4.67 2.40 2.61
C ILE A 102 3.29 3.01 2.44
N PHE A 103 3.16 4.32 2.70
CA PHE A 103 1.91 5.04 2.51
C PHE A 103 2.06 6.00 1.34
N VAL A 104 1.05 6.01 0.48
CA VAL A 104 0.96 6.84 -0.72
C VAL A 104 -0.24 7.76 -0.53
N TYR A 105 0.05 9.06 -0.42
CA TYR A 105 -0.97 10.09 -0.30
C TYR A 105 -1.38 10.56 -1.68
N ALA A 106 -2.67 10.68 -1.93
CA ALA A 106 -3.20 10.95 -3.26
C ALA A 106 -4.24 12.07 -3.25
N LYS A 107 -4.30 12.83 -4.34
CA LYS A 107 -5.39 13.77 -4.66
C LYS A 107 -6.19 13.24 -5.83
N ILE A 108 -7.48 12.98 -5.59
CA ILE A 108 -8.45 12.46 -6.56
C ILE A 108 -9.53 13.52 -6.74
N GLY A 109 -9.42 14.31 -7.82
CA GLY A 109 -10.22 15.52 -7.97
C GLY A 109 -9.99 16.46 -6.78
N ASP A 110 -11.06 16.82 -6.07
CA ASP A 110 -11.00 17.71 -4.90
C ASP A 110 -10.75 16.97 -3.58
N ASN A 111 -10.73 15.64 -3.60
CA ASN A 111 -10.59 14.82 -2.40
C ASN A 111 -9.17 14.30 -2.21
N ASP A 112 -8.77 14.15 -0.95
CA ASP A 112 -7.57 13.42 -0.58
C ASP A 112 -7.89 11.95 -0.31
N ALA A 113 -6.94 11.08 -0.59
CA ALA A 113 -7.03 9.64 -0.35
C ALA A 113 -5.68 9.08 0.09
N GLU A 114 -5.73 7.98 0.83
CA GLU A 114 -4.54 7.28 1.32
C GLU A 114 -4.56 5.85 0.80
N PHE A 115 -3.46 5.45 0.18
CA PHE A 115 -3.20 4.08 -0.24
C PHE A 115 -1.98 3.56 0.51
N TYR A 116 -1.89 2.25 0.67
CA TYR A 116 -0.69 1.63 1.20
C TYR A 116 -0.11 0.60 0.23
N VAL A 117 1.19 0.40 0.37
CA VAL A 117 1.97 -0.59 -0.37
C VAL A 117 2.90 -1.27 0.62
N ILE A 118 2.95 -2.59 0.59
CA ILE A 118 3.82 -3.40 1.43
C ILE A 118 5.01 -3.82 0.59
N GLY A 119 6.20 -3.38 1.00
CA GLY A 119 7.44 -3.93 0.45
C GLY A 119 7.73 -5.28 1.13
N VAL A 120 8.02 -6.32 0.38
CA VAL A 120 8.43 -7.64 0.90
C VAL A 120 9.85 -7.95 0.41
N ARG A 121 10.74 -8.30 1.34
CA ARG A 121 12.10 -8.74 1.03
C ARG A 121 12.09 -10.21 0.61
N LYS A 122 12.28 -10.46 -0.67
CA LYS A 122 12.44 -11.78 -1.26
C LYS A 122 13.93 -12.06 -1.44
N TYR A 123 14.46 -13.04 -0.72
CA TYR A 123 15.79 -13.57 -1.01
C TYR A 123 15.61 -14.54 -2.16
N VAL A 124 16.20 -14.28 -3.32
CA VAL A 124 16.11 -15.16 -4.49
C VAL A 124 17.32 -16.07 -4.62
N SER A 125 18.39 -15.73 -3.91
CA SER A 125 19.50 -16.63 -3.62
C SER A 125 20.18 -16.17 -2.32
N ARG A 126 21.23 -16.89 -1.89
CA ARG A 126 22.06 -16.49 -0.74
C ARG A 126 22.64 -15.08 -0.88
N PHE A 127 22.83 -14.58 -2.10
CA PHE A 127 23.49 -13.30 -2.38
C PHE A 127 22.61 -12.27 -3.10
N ARG A 128 21.37 -12.64 -3.46
CA ARG A 128 20.46 -11.77 -4.21
C ARG A 128 19.17 -11.53 -3.44
N ILE A 129 18.90 -10.25 -3.16
CA ILE A 129 17.66 -9.79 -2.52
C ILE A 129 16.91 -8.95 -3.55
N GLU A 130 15.65 -9.30 -3.76
CA GLU A 130 14.70 -8.54 -4.55
C GLU A 130 13.61 -8.03 -3.61
N ASN A 131 13.22 -6.77 -3.77
CA ASN A 131 12.09 -6.21 -3.04
C ASN A 131 10.90 -6.17 -3.98
N ILE A 132 9.90 -6.99 -3.70
CA ILE A 132 8.60 -6.90 -4.37
C ILE A 132 7.69 -5.96 -3.59
N PHE A 133 6.63 -5.49 -4.23
CA PHE A 133 5.67 -4.57 -3.63
C PHE A 133 4.27 -5.13 -3.83
N ILE A 134 3.44 -5.03 -2.80
CA ILE A 134 2.08 -5.55 -2.78
C ILE A 134 1.15 -4.44 -2.34
N ASP A 135 0.12 -4.12 -3.13
CA ASP A 135 -0.84 -3.08 -2.74
C ASP A 135 -2.05 -3.64 -1.96
N SER A 136 -2.99 -2.75 -1.65
CA SER A 136 -4.21 -3.06 -0.90
C SER A 136 -5.12 -4.12 -1.52
N CYS A 137 -4.91 -4.45 -2.79
CA CYS A 137 -5.69 -5.43 -3.55
C CYS A 137 -4.93 -6.74 -3.73
N ALA A 138 -3.83 -6.91 -3.01
CA ALA A 138 -2.92 -8.04 -3.14
C ALA A 138 -2.28 -8.18 -4.53
N ARG A 139 -2.21 -7.08 -5.32
CA ARG A 139 -1.50 -7.07 -6.60
C ARG A 139 0.00 -6.97 -6.35
N VAL A 140 0.77 -7.81 -7.05
CA VAL A 140 2.23 -7.91 -6.87
C VAL A 140 2.96 -7.16 -7.99
N TYR A 141 3.91 -6.33 -7.59
CA TYR A 141 4.80 -5.57 -8.47
C TYR A 141 6.25 -6.00 -8.23
N LYS A 142 7.02 -6.14 -9.31
CA LYS A 142 8.40 -6.66 -9.29
C LYS A 142 9.36 -5.76 -8.51
N ASN A 143 9.12 -4.46 -8.51
CA ASN A 143 9.88 -3.45 -7.79
C ASN A 143 9.06 -2.15 -7.67
N TRP A 144 9.62 -1.12 -7.03
CA TRP A 144 8.93 0.16 -6.82
C TRP A 144 8.56 0.87 -8.13
N GLN A 145 9.45 0.81 -9.12
CA GLN A 145 9.20 1.42 -10.42
C GLN A 145 8.08 0.72 -11.19
N ASP A 146 7.97 -0.60 -11.03
CA ASP A 146 6.88 -1.40 -11.57
C ASP A 146 5.53 -0.99 -10.94
N TYR A 147 5.50 -0.78 -9.62
CA TYR A 147 4.32 -0.23 -8.95
C TYR A 147 3.92 1.15 -9.52
N LEU A 148 4.87 2.09 -9.63
CA LEU A 148 4.56 3.42 -10.14
C LEU A 148 4.01 3.40 -11.57
N LYS A 149 4.51 2.49 -12.42
CA LYS A 149 4.09 2.38 -13.83
C LYS A 149 2.79 1.60 -14.04
N ASN A 150 2.52 0.61 -13.19
CA ASN A 150 1.49 -0.40 -13.47
C ASN A 150 0.39 -0.51 -12.41
N ASN A 151 0.43 0.32 -11.34
CA ASN A 151 -0.69 0.35 -10.40
C ASN A 151 -2.02 0.71 -11.09
N LYS A 152 -3.12 0.31 -10.46
CA LYS A 152 -4.48 0.55 -10.98
C LYS A 152 -5.22 1.62 -10.18
N LEU A 153 -4.50 2.54 -9.55
CA LEU A 153 -5.14 3.68 -8.86
C LEU A 153 -5.96 4.49 -9.87
N PRO A 154 -7.04 5.18 -9.44
CA PRO A 154 -7.78 6.06 -10.34
C PRO A 154 -6.86 7.21 -10.79
N GLU A 155 -7.31 8.00 -11.77
CA GLU A 155 -6.60 9.23 -12.17
C GLU A 155 -6.39 10.15 -10.95
N CYS A 156 -5.14 10.33 -10.52
CA CYS A 156 -4.82 11.07 -9.31
C CYS A 156 -3.37 11.58 -9.28
N ALA A 157 -3.13 12.66 -8.54
CA ALA A 157 -1.78 13.08 -8.16
C ALA A 157 -1.33 12.30 -6.93
N LEU A 158 -0.05 11.95 -6.86
CA LEU A 158 0.53 11.09 -5.84
C LEU A 158 1.68 11.80 -5.11
N CYS A 159 1.81 11.52 -3.82
CA CYS A 159 2.94 11.87 -2.96
C CYS A 159 3.35 10.61 -2.18
N TYR A 160 4.61 10.23 -2.27
CA TYR A 160 5.12 8.98 -1.69
C TYR A 160 6.58 9.15 -1.26
N PRO A 161 7.10 8.31 -0.36
CA PRO A 161 8.50 8.40 0.03
C PRO A 161 9.40 8.07 -1.16
N ARG A 162 10.51 8.80 -1.29
CA ARG A 162 11.49 8.63 -2.37
C ARG A 162 11.92 7.17 -2.48
N ASN A 163 11.92 6.62 -3.70
CA ASN A 163 12.25 5.21 -3.97
C ASN A 163 11.41 4.18 -3.16
N GLY A 164 10.20 4.55 -2.73
CA GLY A 164 9.35 3.71 -1.90
C GLY A 164 9.98 3.43 -0.53
N MET A 165 10.81 4.34 -0.02
CA MET A 165 11.54 4.16 1.24
C MET A 165 11.55 5.44 2.05
N TYR A 166 10.94 5.36 3.23
CA TYR A 166 11.01 6.41 4.23
C TYR A 166 12.46 6.66 4.65
N SER A 167 12.92 7.88 4.41
CA SER A 167 14.23 8.40 4.80
C SER A 167 14.10 9.89 5.06
N ALA A 168 15.00 10.46 5.85
CA ALA A 168 14.96 11.87 6.19
C ALA A 168 16.32 12.53 5.99
N VAL A 169 16.30 13.80 5.56
CA VAL A 169 17.47 14.68 5.51
C VAL A 169 17.13 15.90 6.37
N ASN A 170 17.98 16.21 7.35
CA ASN A 170 17.76 17.30 8.31
C ASN A 170 16.40 17.20 9.03
N GLY A 171 15.99 15.97 9.40
CA GLY A 171 14.70 15.72 10.07
C GLY A 171 13.47 15.77 9.17
N GLN A 172 13.62 16.07 7.87
CA GLN A 172 12.52 16.14 6.91
C GLN A 172 12.49 14.91 6.00
N VAL A 173 11.31 14.27 5.93
CA VAL A 173 11.08 13.12 5.07
C VAL A 173 11.34 13.45 3.60
N GLN A 174 12.04 12.54 2.91
CA GLN A 174 12.29 12.64 1.48
C GLN A 174 11.11 12.04 0.71
N VAL A 175 10.40 12.87 -0.04
CA VAL A 175 9.23 12.47 -0.84
C VAL A 175 9.38 12.84 -2.30
N GLU A 176 8.63 12.15 -3.13
CA GLU A 176 8.49 12.39 -4.56
C GLU A 176 7.02 12.55 -4.91
N PHE A 177 6.76 13.25 -6.01
CA PHE A 177 5.42 13.48 -6.53
C PHE A 177 5.30 12.86 -7.92
N GLY A 178 4.12 12.35 -8.24
CA GLY A 178 3.84 11.76 -9.54
C GLY A 178 2.35 11.79 -9.87
N ILE A 179 2.00 11.19 -11.00
CA ILE A 179 0.62 10.97 -11.42
C ILE A 179 0.43 9.45 -11.49
N SER A 180 -0.76 8.95 -11.14
CA SER A 180 -1.08 7.54 -11.37
C SER A 180 -1.07 7.21 -12.87
N PRO A 181 -0.84 5.94 -13.26
CA PRO A 181 -0.87 5.53 -14.65
C PRO A 181 -2.16 5.91 -15.38
N ALA A 182 -3.32 5.86 -14.70
CA ALA A 182 -4.61 6.26 -15.26
C ALA A 182 -4.72 7.77 -15.58
N GLY A 183 -3.87 8.62 -14.99
CA GLY A 183 -3.76 10.04 -15.32
C GLY A 183 -2.78 10.37 -16.44
N GLU A 184 -1.91 9.44 -16.84
CA GLU A 184 -0.98 9.66 -17.95
C GLU A 184 -1.72 9.69 -19.29
N ILE A 185 -1.38 10.65 -20.15
CA ILE A 185 -2.05 10.87 -21.45
C ILE A 185 -1.98 9.63 -22.36
N SER A 186 -0.90 8.84 -22.26
CA SER A 186 -0.69 7.60 -23.00
C SER A 186 -1.64 6.46 -22.60
N SER A 187 -2.16 6.46 -21.36
CA SER A 187 -3.05 5.41 -20.88
C SER A 187 -4.52 5.65 -21.25
N LYS A 188 -4.89 6.91 -21.53
CA LYS A 188 -6.26 7.28 -21.96
C LYS A 188 -6.66 6.69 -23.31
N VAL A 189 -5.68 6.35 -24.15
CA VAL A 189 -5.92 5.73 -25.47
C VAL A 189 -5.97 4.19 -25.39
N LEU A 190 -5.55 3.58 -24.28
CA LEU A 190 -5.41 2.12 -24.13
C LEU A 190 -6.35 1.49 -23.08
N GLN A 191 -7.19 2.27 -22.39
CA GLN A 191 -8.09 1.72 -21.38
C GLN A 191 -9.50 1.46 -21.93
N GLY A 192 -9.64 0.40 -22.72
CA GLY A 192 -10.87 -0.40 -22.72
C GLY A 192 -10.81 -1.41 -21.58
N LEU A 193 -10.87 -0.94 -20.32
CA LEU A 193 -10.56 -1.75 -19.14
C LEU A 193 -11.55 -1.56 -18.00
N ASP A 194 -12.09 -2.70 -17.56
CA ASP A 194 -12.55 -3.06 -16.22
C ASP A 194 -12.47 -1.96 -15.16
N ILE A 195 -13.55 -1.18 -15.07
CA ILE A 195 -13.86 -0.38 -13.90
C ILE A 195 -14.73 -1.24 -12.98
N THR A 196 -14.10 -2.12 -12.19
CA THR A 196 -14.83 -2.77 -11.08
C THR A 196 -14.96 -1.74 -9.96
N GLY A 197 -16.11 -1.06 -9.91
CA GLY A 197 -16.43 -0.05 -8.92
C GLY A 197 -16.52 -0.62 -7.51
N GLY A 198 -15.88 0.07 -6.56
CA GLY A 198 -16.00 -0.14 -5.12
C GLY A 198 -16.18 1.19 -4.40
N VAL A 199 -17.13 1.24 -3.46
CA VAL A 199 -17.66 2.43 -2.78
C VAL A 199 -16.56 3.29 -2.13
N LEU A 200 -16.65 4.61 -2.31
CA LEU A 200 -15.88 5.63 -1.62
C LEU A 200 -16.28 5.69 -0.14
N GLY A 201 -15.49 5.11 0.76
CA GLY A 201 -15.58 5.33 2.20
C GLY A 201 -14.75 6.56 2.60
N LEU A 202 -15.14 7.75 2.14
CA LEU A 202 -14.45 9.01 2.49
C LEU A 202 -14.92 9.45 3.88
N GLY A 203 -14.08 9.21 4.90
CA GLY A 203 -14.23 9.76 6.25
C GLY A 203 -13.09 10.74 6.53
N ALA A 204 -13.42 11.94 6.99
CA ALA A 204 -12.61 13.16 6.97
C ALA A 204 -11.33 13.20 7.85
N SER A 205 -10.76 12.06 8.23
CA SER A 205 -9.48 11.99 8.93
C SER A 205 -8.90 10.58 8.86
N GLY A 206 -7.85 10.37 8.07
CA GLY A 206 -6.93 9.22 8.20
C GLY A 206 -7.56 7.82 8.12
N ILE A 207 -8.34 7.52 7.08
CA ILE A 207 -8.78 6.15 6.79
C ILE A 207 -8.27 5.76 5.40
N ALA A 208 -7.39 4.77 5.35
CA ALA A 208 -6.89 4.19 4.11
C ALA A 208 -8.04 3.66 3.25
N VAL A 209 -8.00 3.96 1.96
CA VAL A 209 -9.08 3.63 1.03
C VAL A 209 -8.91 2.21 0.49
N ALA A 210 -9.08 1.20 1.36
CA ALA A 210 -9.11 -0.20 0.94
C ALA A 210 -10.32 -0.54 0.05
N SER A 211 -11.39 0.28 0.08
CA SER A 211 -12.66 -0.01 -0.58
C SER A 211 -12.71 0.26 -2.10
N LEU A 212 -11.72 0.96 -2.66
CA LEU A 212 -11.74 1.36 -4.08
C LEU A 212 -11.54 0.20 -5.07
N PHE A 213 -11.10 -0.97 -4.61
CA PHE A 213 -10.61 -2.02 -5.50
C PHE A 213 -10.75 -3.43 -4.91
N MET A 214 -11.90 -3.75 -4.33
CA MET A 214 -12.21 -5.14 -4.02
C MET A 214 -12.52 -5.89 -5.31
N PRO A 215 -11.76 -6.94 -5.69
CA PRO A 215 -12.23 -7.85 -6.72
C PRO A 215 -13.44 -8.59 -6.15
N VAL A 216 -14.64 -8.28 -6.64
CA VAL A 216 -15.76 -9.21 -6.53
C VAL A 216 -15.42 -10.33 -7.50
N ALA A 217 -14.87 -11.42 -6.97
CA ALA A 217 -14.27 -12.58 -7.67
C ALA A 217 -12.75 -12.46 -7.90
N PHE A 218 -12.00 -13.19 -7.08
CA PHE A 218 -10.70 -13.73 -7.48
C PHE A 218 -10.95 -14.85 -8.51
N PRO A 219 -10.52 -14.74 -9.79
CA PRO A 219 -10.26 -15.93 -10.55
C PRO A 219 -9.02 -16.57 -9.92
N PHE A 220 -9.19 -17.74 -9.31
CA PHE A 220 -8.08 -18.63 -8.99
C PHE A 220 -7.27 -18.83 -10.28
N ILE A 221 -6.09 -18.22 -10.40
CA ILE A 221 -5.12 -18.70 -11.38
C ILE A 221 -4.44 -19.91 -10.74
N LEU A 222 -5.10 -21.06 -10.90
CA LEU A 222 -4.49 -22.38 -10.84
C LEU A 222 -3.62 -22.54 -12.11
N GLY A 223 -2.33 -22.79 -11.90
CA GLY A 223 -1.45 -23.53 -12.82
C GLY A 223 -1.01 -22.84 -14.11
N GLN A 224 0.30 -22.68 -14.28
CA GLN A 224 1.13 -23.60 -15.08
C GLN A 224 2.58 -23.55 -14.57
#